data_AF-A0A1E5TDG7-F1
#
_entry.id   AF-A0A1E5TDG7-F1
#
_cell.length_a   1.000
_cell.length_b   1.000
_cell.length_c   1.000
_cell.angle_alpha   90.00
_cell.angle_beta   90.00
_cell.angle_gamma   90.00
#
_symmetry.space_group_name_H-M   'P 1'
#
loop_
_entity.id
_entity.type
_entity.pdbx_description
1 polymer ?
#
loop_
_entity_poly.entity_id
_entity_poly.type
_entity_poly.pdbx_seq_one_letter_code
_entity_poly.pdbx_strand_id
1 'polypeptide(L)'
;MYLEIVSPEAKLFGGEVTSVIVPGMNGEFEILNNHAPIVSILKGGFVKISGNVELNEDVQDKFTKGDNNSTLLKINSGTLEMKDNKVIVLAD
;
A
#
# COMPACT_ATOMS: atom_id res chain seq x y z
N MET A 1 1.12 3.05 -11.71
CA MET A 1 0.20 3.85 -10.88
C MET A 1 1.01 4.43 -9.75
N TYR A 2 0.63 5.60 -9.23
CA TYR A 2 1.38 6.20 -8.13
C TYR A 2 0.80 5.73 -6.79
N LEU A 3 1.60 5.06 -5.96
CA LEU A 3 1.20 4.63 -4.62
C LEU A 3 1.84 5.54 -3.57
N GLU A 4 1.02 6.01 -2.65
CA GLU A 4 1.41 6.84 -1.52
C GLU A 4 0.90 6.19 -0.23
N ILE A 5 1.79 5.90 0.70
CA ILE A 5 1.44 5.34 2.01
C ILE A 5 1.81 6.36 3.07
N VAL A 6 0.84 6.74 3.87
CA VAL A 6 0.95 7.79 4.89
C VAL A 6 0.46 7.25 6.22
N SER A 7 1.24 7.47 7.28
CA SER A 7 0.78 7.27 8.66
C SER A 7 0.60 8.62 9.35
N PRO A 8 -0.04 8.68 10.54
CA PRO A 8 -0.13 9.92 11.33
C PRO A 8 1.23 10.55 11.66
N GLU A 9 2.29 9.76 11.67
CA GLU A 9 3.65 10.16 12.05
C GLU A 9 4.44 10.70 10.86
N ALA A 10 4.36 10.02 9.70
CA ALA A 10 5.16 10.36 8.52
C ALA A 10 4.62 9.68 7.24
N LYS A 11 5.12 10.15 6.09
CA LYS A 11 4.98 9.43 4.82
C LYS A 11 5.90 8.22 4.82
N LEU A 12 5.33 7.02 4.72
CA LEU A 12 6.08 5.76 4.76
C LEU A 12 6.62 5.36 3.39
N PHE A 13 5.88 5.65 2.32
CA PHE A 13 6.28 5.31 0.95
C PHE A 13 5.62 6.25 -0.06
N GLY A 14 6.30 6.50 -1.18
CA GLY A 14 5.75 7.24 -2.31
C GLY A 14 6.51 6.95 -3.58
N GLY A 15 5.88 6.28 -4.54
CA GLY A 15 6.54 5.90 -5.78
C GLY A 15 5.63 5.25 -6.80
N GLU A 16 6.18 4.99 -7.98
CA GLU A 16 5.49 4.24 -9.02
C GLU A 16 5.50 2.75 -8.73
N VAL A 17 4.33 2.13 -8.79
CA VAL A 17 4.15 0.69 -8.57
C VAL A 17 3.30 0.09 -9.68
N THR A 18 3.43 -1.24 -9.84
CA THR A 18 2.70 -2.02 -10.82
C THR A 18 1.35 -2.46 -10.28
N SER A 19 1.34 -2.97 -9.03
CA SER A 19 0.12 -3.40 -8.34
C SER A 19 0.25 -3.27 -6.82
N VAL A 20 -0.90 -3.20 -6.15
CA VAL A 20 -0.95 -3.21 -4.68
C VAL A 20 -2.07 -4.15 -4.21
N ILE A 21 -1.73 -5.04 -3.28
CA ILE A 21 -2.67 -5.95 -2.62
C ILE A 21 -2.90 -5.40 -1.22
N VAL A 22 -4.16 -5.23 -0.85
CA VAL A 22 -4.54 -4.67 0.44
C VAL A 22 -5.51 -5.57 1.20
N PRO A 23 -5.45 -5.58 2.55
CA PRO A 23 -6.37 -6.35 3.38
C PRO A 23 -7.69 -5.58 3.56
N GLY A 24 -8.66 -5.82 2.67
CA GLY A 24 -10.01 -5.29 2.82
C GLY A 24 -10.83 -5.97 3.93
N MET A 25 -11.93 -5.34 4.34
CA MET A 25 -12.84 -5.89 5.35
C MET A 25 -13.35 -7.30 4.99
N ASN A 26 -13.76 -7.49 3.72
CA ASN A 26 -14.33 -8.74 3.22
C ASN A 26 -13.31 -9.70 2.61
N GLY A 27 -12.01 -9.40 2.71
CA GLY A 27 -10.95 -10.19 2.08
C GLY A 27 -9.85 -9.31 1.50
N GLU A 28 -8.77 -9.96 1.08
CA GLU A 28 -7.69 -9.28 0.35
C GLU A 28 -8.12 -9.02 -1.09
N PHE A 29 -7.75 -7.87 -1.64
CA PHE A 29 -7.98 -7.55 -3.03
C PHE A 29 -6.80 -6.80 -3.63
N GLU A 30 -6.62 -6.95 -4.94
CA GLU A 30 -5.55 -6.31 -5.69
C GLU A 30 -6.09 -5.14 -6.50
N ILE A 31 -5.33 -4.06 -6.51
CA ILE A 31 -5.54 -2.90 -7.36
C ILE A 31 -4.43 -2.88 -8.41
N LEU A 32 -4.86 -2.75 -9.65
CA LEU A 32 -4.00 -2.65 -10.83
C LEU A 32 -4.07 -1.25 -11.43
N ASN A 33 -3.16 -0.99 -12.37
CA ASN A 33 -3.16 0.23 -13.18
C ASN A 33 -4.53 0.46 -13.86
N ASN A 34 -4.97 1.72 -13.88
CA ASN A 34 -6.22 2.18 -14.48
C ASN A 34 -7.49 1.52 -13.92
N HIS A 35 -7.45 1.06 -12.68
CA HIS A 35 -8.65 0.59 -11.99
C HIS A 35 -9.61 1.76 -11.66
N ALA A 36 -10.90 1.44 -11.52
CA ALA A 36 -11.93 2.42 -11.21
C ALA A 36 -11.70 3.07 -9.83
N PRO A 37 -12.12 4.34 -9.64
CA PRO A 37 -12.01 4.99 -8.34
C PRO A 37 -12.77 4.23 -7.25
N ILE A 38 -12.13 4.04 -6.10
CA ILE A 38 -12.70 3.32 -4.95
C ILE A 38 -12.17 3.89 -3.64
N VAL A 39 -13.02 3.92 -2.63
CA VAL A 39 -12.63 4.14 -1.23
C VAL A 39 -13.01 2.90 -0.44
N SER A 40 -12.07 2.39 0.35
CA SER A 40 -12.28 1.17 1.13
C SER A 40 -11.59 1.26 2.49
N ILE A 41 -12.20 0.65 3.49
CA ILE A 41 -11.60 0.52 4.83
C ILE A 41 -10.75 -0.75 4.84
N LEU A 42 -9.53 -0.61 5.35
CA LEU A 42 -8.58 -1.70 5.50
C LEU A 42 -8.60 -2.22 6.93
N LYS A 43 -8.54 -3.54 7.06
CA LYS A 43 -8.35 -4.21 8.36
C LYS A 43 -6.86 -4.47 8.61
N GLY A 44 -6.53 -4.89 9.82
CA GLY A 44 -5.17 -5.32 10.15
C GLY A 44 -4.70 -6.48 9.28
N GLY A 45 -3.48 -6.38 8.77
CA GLY A 45 -2.93 -7.34 7.83
C GLY A 45 -1.66 -6.83 7.13
N PHE A 46 -1.40 -7.36 5.93
CA PHE A 46 -0.25 -6.99 5.12
C PHE A 46 -0.68 -6.33 3.83
N VAL A 47 -0.15 -5.15 3.57
CA VAL A 47 -0.21 -4.49 2.26
C VAL A 47 0.98 -5.00 1.45
N LYS A 48 0.72 -5.67 0.32
CA LYS A 48 1.77 -6.16 -0.58
C LYS A 48 1.91 -5.20 -1.75
N ILE A 49 3.13 -4.76 -2.00
CA ILE A 49 3.46 -3.77 -3.01
C ILE A 49 4.32 -4.47 -4.06
N SER A 50 3.89 -4.44 -5.31
CA SER A 50 4.62 -4.99 -6.44
C SER A 50 5.13 -3.85 -7.30
N GLY A 51 6.44 -3.62 -7.32
CA GLY A 51 7.06 -2.52 -8.07
C GLY A 51 8.48 -2.23 -7.61
N ASN A 52 9.04 -1.12 -8.11
CA ASN A 52 10.33 -0.64 -7.64
C ASN A 52 10.13 0.16 -6.35
N VAL A 53 10.30 -0.50 -5.21
CA VAL A 53 10.10 0.11 -3.88
C VAL A 53 11.43 0.65 -3.37
N GLU A 54 11.63 1.95 -3.50
CA GLU A 54 12.74 2.67 -2.87
C GLU A 54 12.28 3.13 -1.47
N LEU A 55 12.89 2.55 -0.43
CA LEU A 55 12.60 2.88 0.96
C LEU A 55 13.74 3.68 1.56
N ASN A 56 13.41 4.69 2.36
CA ASN A 56 14.39 5.38 3.19
C ASN A 56 14.83 4.45 4.35
N GLU A 57 16.07 4.61 4.81
CA GLU A 57 16.63 3.81 5.91
C GLU A 57 15.76 3.89 7.17
N ASP A 58 15.15 5.05 7.45
CA ASP A 58 14.30 5.29 8.62
C ASP A 58 12.99 4.48 8.66
N VAL A 59 12.52 4.02 7.50
CA VAL A 59 11.24 3.29 7.38
C VAL A 59 11.44 1.83 7.03
N GLN A 60 12.66 1.40 6.69
CA GLN A 60 12.96 0.02 6.29
C GLN A 60 12.50 -1.01 7.33
N ASP A 61 12.58 -0.71 8.62
CA ASP A 61 12.16 -1.61 9.70
C ASP A 61 10.65 -1.92 9.67
N LYS A 62 9.83 -1.05 9.05
CA LYS A 62 8.39 -1.26 8.90
C LYS A 62 8.04 -2.14 7.69
N PHE A 63 8.99 -2.37 6.78
CA PHE A 63 8.77 -3.15 5.56
C PHE A 63 9.52 -4.49 5.60
N THR A 64 8.89 -5.52 5.08
CA THR A 64 9.49 -6.85 4.93
C THR A 64 9.52 -7.24 3.46
N LYS A 65 10.61 -7.82 2.95
CA LYS A 65 10.62 -8.36 1.59
C LYS A 65 9.78 -9.65 1.56
N GLY A 66 8.78 -9.69 0.67
CA GLY A 66 7.96 -10.86 0.40
C GLY A 66 8.48 -11.66 -0.79
N ASP A 67 7.71 -12.66 -1.21
CA ASP A 67 8.02 -13.50 -2.37
C ASP A 67 7.94 -12.70 -3.69
N ASN A 68 8.70 -13.12 -4.71
CA ASN A 68 8.67 -12.54 -6.07
C ASN A 68 8.94 -11.03 -6.17
N ASN A 69 9.92 -10.52 -5.39
CA ASN A 69 10.30 -9.10 -5.39
C ASN A 69 9.17 -8.15 -4.94
N SER A 70 8.25 -8.66 -4.12
CA SER A 70 7.22 -7.83 -3.48
C SER A 70 7.70 -7.27 -2.14
N THR A 71 7.18 -6.12 -1.75
CA THR A 71 7.41 -5.51 -0.43
C THR A 71 6.14 -5.57 0.39
N LEU A 72 6.23 -6.05 1.61
CA LEU A 72 5.14 -6.21 2.57
C LEU A 72 5.22 -5.10 3.60
N LEU A 73 4.11 -4.41 3.84
CA LEU A 73 3.93 -3.48 4.95
C LEU A 73 2.86 -4.03 5.88
N LYS A 74 3.17 -4.19 7.16
CA LYS A 74 2.16 -4.58 8.16
C LYS A 74 1.40 -3.34 8.63
N ILE A 75 0.07 -3.41 8.59
CA ILE A 75 -0.83 -2.34 9.08
C ILE A 75 -1.77 -2.89 10.15
N ASN A 76 -2.16 -2.07 11.13
CA ASN A 76 -3.16 -2.47 12.13
C ASN A 76 -4.57 -2.13 11.66
N SER A 77 -4.73 -0.97 11.04
CA SER A 77 -5.95 -0.56 10.35
C SER A 77 -5.62 0.51 9.32
N GLY A 78 -6.61 0.92 8.51
CA GLY A 78 -6.39 2.03 7.61
C GLY A 78 -7.55 2.31 6.67
N THR A 79 -7.33 3.26 5.77
CA THR A 79 -8.23 3.57 4.67
C THR A 79 -7.44 3.62 3.38
N LEU A 80 -8.04 3.09 2.31
CA LEU A 80 -7.52 3.20 0.96
C LEU A 80 -8.43 4.11 0.13
N GLU A 81 -7.81 5.01 -0.62
CA GLU A 81 -8.43 5.77 -1.69
C GLU A 81 -7.69 5.49 -3.00
N MET A 82 -8.43 5.16 -4.05
CA MET A 82 -7.93 5.12 -5.41
C MET A 82 -8.70 6.14 -6.25
N LYS A 83 -7.98 7.01 -6.95
CA LYS A 83 -8.54 7.98 -7.88
C LYS A 83 -7.49 8.41 -8.90
N ASP A 84 -7.88 8.56 -10.17
CA ASP A 84 -7.00 9.07 -11.23
C ASP A 84 -5.64 8.32 -11.33
N ASN A 85 -5.67 6.99 -11.19
CA ASN A 85 -4.48 6.12 -11.19
C ASN A 85 -3.45 6.44 -10.08
N LYS A 86 -3.92 7.11 -9.01
CA LYS A 86 -3.21 7.33 -7.75
C LYS A 86 -3.90 6.53 -6.66
N VAL A 87 -3.11 5.81 -5.86
CA VAL A 87 -3.58 5.07 -4.68
C VAL A 87 -2.96 5.70 -3.45
N ILE A 88 -3.80 6.07 -2.48
CA ILE A 88 -3.41 6.62 -1.19
C ILE A 88 -3.85 5.64 -0.12
N VAL A 89 -2.91 5.17 0.69
CA VAL A 89 -3.16 4.32 1.84
C VAL A 89 -2.84 5.11 3.10
N LEU A 90 -3.86 5.36 3.89
CA LEU A 90 -3.76 5.93 5.23
C LEU A 90 -3.66 4.77 6.21
N ALA A 91 -2.47 4.49 6.73
CA ALA A 91 -2.20 3.38 7.64
C ALA A 91 -2.09 3.87 9.09
N ASP A 92 -2.70 3.13 9.99
CA ASP A 92 -2.63 3.30 11.46
C ASP A 92 -1.80 2.18 12.11
#